data_AF-A0A1Q5SQN7-F1
#
_entry.id   AF-A0A1Q5SQN7-F1
#
_cell.length_a   1.000
_cell.length_b   1.000
_cell.length_c   1.000
_cell.angle_alpha   90.00
_cell.angle_beta   90.00
_cell.angle_gamma   90.00
#
_symmetry.space_group_name_H-M   'P 1'
#
loop_
_entity.id
_entity.type
_entity.pdbx_description
1 polymer ?
#
loop_
_entity_poly.entity_id
_entity_poly.type
_entity_poly.pdbx_seq_one_letter_code
_entity_poly.pdbx_strand_id
1 'polypeptide(L)'
;MPSDTENDSAEMARPRPTLKPKPGTPPRKPTIFQSNASNPDFVPGYSVLRVEQVKHMSNSRDKTRLMNSIVDDIVASVSSINEYHRNGILSDDNIFQVSTMMQCMGQNNLKMQDRLEDMITRLKRQNTQKHQNYMELAQSMDVMGQMYANKVDWLEQQVRVLKERVASVEAQGRPFQSQKQLDDRIEHYSRYLEEKAQKEFDERAERVNRYCEEMRKNRGYDGQEQMVQDEDNADGEWEEDNIKEDGLMKGL
;
A
#
# COMPACT_ATOMS: atom_id res chain seq x y z
N MET A 1 -74.85 -82.33 -42.05
CA MET A 1 -73.79 -83.29 -42.41
C MET A 1 -72.89 -82.61 -43.43
N PRO A 2 -71.58 -82.59 -43.17
CA PRO A 2 -70.66 -81.50 -43.52
C PRO A 2 -69.88 -81.81 -44.80
N SER A 3 -69.25 -80.79 -45.39
CA SER A 3 -68.00 -80.94 -46.14
C SER A 3 -67.33 -79.57 -46.19
N ASP A 4 -66.43 -79.36 -45.24
CA ASP A 4 -65.39 -78.36 -45.26
C ASP A 4 -64.55 -78.49 -46.53
N THR A 5 -64.09 -77.37 -47.07
CA THR A 5 -62.78 -77.31 -47.73
C THR A 5 -62.30 -75.86 -47.69
N GLU A 6 -61.59 -75.56 -46.61
CA GLU A 6 -60.50 -74.58 -46.61
C GLU A 6 -59.60 -74.88 -47.80
N ASN A 7 -59.22 -73.84 -48.56
CA ASN A 7 -57.98 -73.91 -49.30
C ASN A 7 -57.29 -72.54 -49.28
N ASP A 8 -56.44 -72.42 -48.26
CA ASP A 8 -55.28 -71.56 -48.22
C ASP A 8 -54.55 -71.60 -49.57
N SER A 9 -54.53 -70.46 -50.28
CA SER A 9 -53.47 -70.19 -51.25
C SER A 9 -52.54 -69.18 -50.63
N ALA A 10 -51.64 -69.73 -49.81
CA ALA A 10 -50.40 -69.08 -49.42
C ALA A 10 -49.60 -68.77 -50.68
N GLU A 11 -49.68 -67.53 -51.13
CA GLU A 11 -48.75 -66.97 -52.11
C GLU A 11 -47.36 -66.93 -51.46
N MET A 12 -46.56 -67.98 -51.74
CA MET A 12 -45.16 -68.03 -51.34
C MET A 12 -44.41 -66.85 -51.95
N ALA A 13 -44.14 -65.84 -51.13
CA ALA A 13 -43.17 -64.81 -51.42
C ALA A 13 -41.84 -65.49 -51.77
N ARG A 14 -41.40 -65.32 -53.02
CA ARG A 14 -40.06 -65.75 -53.46
C ARG A 14 -39.01 -65.17 -52.51
N PRO A 15 -38.04 -65.97 -52.03
CA PRO A 15 -36.96 -65.46 -51.22
C PRO A 15 -36.18 -64.43 -52.04
N ARG A 16 -36.19 -63.19 -51.55
CA ARG A 16 -35.37 -62.10 -52.05
C ARG A 16 -33.91 -62.56 -52.00
N PRO A 17 -33.12 -62.44 -53.09
CA PRO A 17 -31.74 -62.92 -53.09
C PRO A 17 -30.95 -62.18 -52.00
N THR A 18 -30.55 -62.91 -50.97
CA THR A 18 -29.60 -62.44 -49.96
C THR A 18 -28.23 -62.38 -50.63
N LEU A 19 -27.89 -61.18 -51.12
CA LEU A 19 -26.54 -60.84 -51.55
C LEU A 19 -25.61 -61.03 -50.34
N LYS A 20 -24.88 -62.15 -50.30
CA LYS A 20 -23.80 -62.36 -49.35
C LYS A 20 -22.73 -61.28 -49.58
N PRO A 21 -22.36 -60.49 -48.56
CA PRO A 21 -21.32 -59.50 -48.71
C PRO A 21 -19.98 -60.19 -48.95
N LYS A 22 -19.26 -59.72 -49.97
CA LYS A 22 -17.93 -60.18 -50.33
C LYS A 22 -16.96 -59.82 -49.20
N PRO A 23 -16.19 -60.76 -48.62
CA PRO A 23 -15.27 -60.44 -47.53
C PRO A 23 -14.16 -59.51 -48.05
N GLY A 24 -13.93 -58.39 -47.35
CA GLY A 24 -12.76 -57.54 -47.60
C GLY A 24 -13.04 -56.17 -48.23
N THR A 25 -14.30 -55.73 -48.36
CA THR A 25 -14.59 -54.30 -48.58
C THR A 25 -15.23 -53.71 -47.32
N PRO A 26 -14.70 -52.59 -46.78
CA PRO A 26 -15.31 -51.94 -45.63
C PRO A 26 -16.76 -51.57 -46.00
N PRO A 27 -17.72 -51.75 -45.08
CA PRO A 27 -19.11 -51.38 -45.34
C PRO A 27 -19.11 -49.91 -45.74
N ARG A 28 -19.59 -49.59 -46.95
CA ARG A 28 -19.93 -48.22 -47.30
C ARG A 28 -20.90 -47.76 -46.24
N LYS A 29 -20.44 -46.88 -45.34
CA LYS A 29 -21.31 -46.19 -44.39
C LYS A 29 -22.49 -45.67 -45.20
N PRO A 30 -23.74 -45.98 -44.84
CA PRO A 30 -24.86 -45.29 -45.44
C PRO A 30 -24.76 -43.85 -44.93
N THR A 31 -24.09 -42.99 -45.68
CA THR A 31 -24.15 -41.55 -45.48
C THR A 31 -25.52 -41.12 -45.98
N ILE A 32 -26.56 -41.41 -45.18
CA ILE A 32 -27.96 -41.02 -45.45
C ILE A 32 -28.06 -39.49 -45.48
N PHE A 33 -27.15 -38.81 -44.79
CA PHE A 33 -27.02 -37.36 -44.78
C PHE A 33 -26.02 -36.90 -45.85
N GLN A 34 -26.42 -36.91 -47.12
CA GLN A 34 -25.86 -35.95 -48.07
C GLN A 34 -26.48 -34.59 -47.74
N SER A 35 -25.96 -33.97 -46.68
CA SER A 35 -26.36 -32.64 -46.25
C SER A 35 -25.96 -31.65 -47.34
N ASN A 36 -26.95 -31.08 -48.04
CA ASN A 36 -26.81 -29.86 -48.84
C ASN A 36 -26.58 -28.64 -47.91
N ALA A 37 -25.59 -28.75 -47.01
CA ALA A 37 -25.18 -27.62 -46.20
C ALA A 37 -24.51 -26.62 -47.14
N SER A 38 -25.04 -25.39 -47.21
CA SER A 38 -24.45 -24.27 -47.95
C SER A 38 -23.03 -23.91 -47.46
N ASN A 39 -22.57 -24.52 -46.37
CA ASN A 39 -21.26 -24.35 -45.78
C ASN A 39 -20.35 -25.54 -46.17
N PRO A 40 -19.32 -25.33 -47.01
CA PRO A 40 -18.43 -26.41 -47.46
C PRO A 40 -17.62 -27.04 -46.32
N ASP A 41 -17.53 -26.38 -45.16
CA ASP A 41 -16.79 -26.86 -43.99
C ASP A 41 -17.67 -27.62 -42.97
N PHE A 42 -18.95 -27.86 -43.29
CA PHE A 42 -19.83 -28.58 -42.40
C PHE A 42 -19.47 -30.07 -42.31
N VAL A 43 -18.94 -30.49 -41.16
CA VAL A 43 -18.73 -31.91 -40.84
C VAL A 43 -19.70 -32.31 -39.72
N PRO A 44 -20.73 -33.14 -40.01
CA PRO A 44 -21.64 -33.67 -39.00
C PRO A 44 -20.87 -34.31 -37.83
N GLY A 45 -21.22 -33.94 -36.59
CA GLY A 45 -20.60 -34.47 -35.37
C GLY A 45 -19.46 -33.62 -34.78
N TYR A 46 -19.01 -32.54 -35.45
CA TYR A 46 -17.91 -31.68 -34.97
C TYR A 46 -18.36 -30.37 -34.31
N SER A 47 -19.65 -30.08 -34.28
CA SER A 47 -20.20 -28.83 -33.71
C SER A 47 -19.89 -28.66 -32.20
N VAL A 48 -19.85 -29.76 -31.44
CA VAL A 48 -19.47 -29.72 -30.00
C VAL A 48 -18.02 -29.27 -29.80
N LEU A 49 -17.09 -29.77 -30.62
CA LEU A 49 -15.66 -29.40 -30.56
C LEU A 49 -15.44 -27.93 -30.96
N ARG A 50 -16.26 -27.43 -31.89
CA ARG A 50 -16.23 -26.02 -32.32
C ARG A 50 -16.75 -25.08 -31.23
N VAL A 51 -17.78 -25.47 -30.47
CA VAL A 51 -18.24 -24.70 -29.29
C VAL A 51 -17.15 -24.66 -28.21
N GLU A 52 -16.41 -25.74 -28.00
CA GLU A 52 -15.30 -25.77 -27.05
C GLU A 52 -14.16 -24.83 -27.49
N GLN A 53 -13.84 -24.81 -28.78
CA GLN A 53 -12.88 -23.86 -29.36
C GLN A 53 -13.20 -22.40 -29.02
N VAL A 54 -14.48 -22.00 -29.00
CA VAL A 54 -14.91 -20.63 -28.65
C VAL A 54 -14.40 -20.23 -27.25
N LYS A 55 -14.28 -21.16 -26.31
CA LYS A 55 -13.78 -20.87 -24.95
C LYS A 55 -12.32 -20.43 -24.95
N HIS A 56 -11.52 -21.01 -25.84
CA HIS A 56 -10.08 -20.77 -25.90
C HIS A 56 -9.69 -19.63 -26.84
N MET A 57 -10.63 -19.10 -27.63
CA MET A 57 -10.38 -17.92 -28.44
C MET A 57 -10.25 -16.68 -27.55
N SER A 58 -9.33 -15.79 -27.89
CA SER A 58 -9.14 -14.50 -27.20
C SER A 58 -9.85 -13.36 -27.94
N ASN A 59 -10.04 -13.47 -29.26
CA ASN A 59 -10.68 -12.45 -30.07
C ASN A 59 -12.22 -12.58 -30.08
N SER A 60 -12.92 -11.54 -29.61
CA SER A 60 -14.39 -11.49 -29.58
C SER A 60 -15.03 -11.53 -30.98
N ARG A 61 -14.40 -10.94 -32.00
CA ARG A 61 -14.93 -10.94 -33.36
C ARG A 61 -14.96 -12.35 -33.96
N ASP A 62 -13.88 -13.10 -33.73
CA ASP A 62 -13.75 -14.46 -34.25
C ASP A 62 -14.65 -15.43 -33.48
N LYS A 63 -14.84 -15.23 -32.17
CA LYS A 63 -15.87 -15.94 -31.38
C LYS A 63 -17.25 -15.73 -31.98
N THR A 64 -17.61 -14.48 -32.26
CA THR A 64 -18.94 -14.15 -32.81
C THR A 64 -19.14 -14.80 -34.17
N ARG A 65 -18.13 -14.75 -35.05
CA ARG A 65 -18.17 -15.43 -36.36
C ARG A 65 -18.34 -16.94 -36.22
N LEU A 66 -17.56 -17.58 -35.33
CA LEU A 66 -17.65 -19.02 -35.11
C LEU A 66 -19.02 -19.41 -34.54
N MET A 67 -19.54 -18.66 -33.57
CA MET A 67 -20.88 -18.88 -33.01
C MET A 67 -21.96 -18.75 -34.07
N ASN A 68 -21.91 -17.73 -34.94
CA ASN A 68 -22.87 -17.57 -36.03
C ASN A 68 -22.82 -18.76 -37.00
N SER A 69 -21.63 -19.23 -37.37
CA SER A 69 -21.51 -20.41 -38.22
C SER A 69 -22.06 -21.69 -37.57
N ILE A 70 -21.91 -21.86 -36.25
CA ILE A 70 -22.52 -22.99 -35.53
C ILE A 70 -24.04 -22.88 -35.54
N VAL A 71 -24.59 -21.68 -35.41
CA VAL A 71 -26.03 -21.44 -35.53
C VAL A 71 -26.53 -21.80 -36.93
N ASP A 72 -25.81 -21.38 -37.98
CA ASP A 72 -26.15 -21.71 -39.37
C ASP A 72 -26.19 -23.23 -39.59
N ASP A 73 -25.21 -23.95 -39.04
CA ASP A 73 -25.14 -25.41 -39.13
C ASP A 73 -26.31 -26.11 -38.42
N ILE A 74 -26.76 -25.58 -37.27
CA ILE A 74 -27.94 -26.08 -36.56
C ILE A 74 -29.20 -25.85 -37.40
N VAL A 75 -29.36 -24.64 -37.96
CA VAL A 75 -30.50 -24.30 -38.82
C VAL A 75 -30.53 -25.20 -40.06
N ALA A 76 -29.38 -25.44 -40.69
CA ALA A 76 -29.25 -26.34 -41.83
C ALA A 76 -29.61 -27.79 -41.46
N SER A 77 -29.17 -28.26 -40.29
CA SER A 77 -29.48 -29.61 -39.79
C SER A 77 -30.99 -29.78 -39.55
N VAL A 78 -31.63 -28.82 -38.88
CA VAL A 78 -33.09 -28.83 -38.65
C VAL A 78 -33.86 -28.79 -39.96
N SER A 79 -33.42 -27.96 -40.91
CA SER A 79 -34.02 -27.87 -42.25
C SER A 79 -33.94 -29.19 -43.01
N SER A 80 -32.78 -29.86 -42.95
CA SER A 80 -32.56 -31.16 -43.59
C SER A 80 -33.44 -32.26 -42.97
N ILE A 81 -33.58 -32.28 -41.63
CA ILE A 81 -34.46 -33.24 -40.94
C ILE A 81 -35.91 -33.07 -41.40
N ASN A 82 -36.38 -31.84 -41.52
CA ASN A 82 -37.73 -31.54 -42.00
C ASN A 82 -37.93 -31.96 -43.47
N GLU A 83 -36.94 -31.76 -44.32
CA GLU A 83 -36.97 -32.21 -45.71
C GLU A 83 -37.04 -33.74 -45.82
N TYR A 84 -36.21 -34.47 -45.06
CA TYR A 84 -36.24 -35.93 -45.03
C TYR A 84 -37.56 -36.49 -44.49
N HIS A 85 -38.22 -35.79 -43.56
CA HIS A 85 -39.57 -36.14 -43.11
C HIS A 85 -40.61 -35.98 -44.21
N ARG A 86 -40.63 -34.83 -44.89
CA ARG A 86 -41.56 -34.58 -46.01
C ARG A 86 -41.41 -35.57 -47.15
N ASN A 87 -40.18 -36.05 -47.38
CA ASN A 87 -39.86 -37.06 -48.38
C ASN A 87 -40.20 -38.49 -47.92
N GLY A 88 -40.73 -38.69 -46.71
CA GLY A 88 -41.09 -40.00 -46.14
C GLY A 88 -39.89 -40.89 -45.79
N ILE A 89 -38.68 -40.31 -45.73
CA ILE A 89 -37.43 -41.04 -45.44
C ILE A 89 -37.25 -41.22 -43.93
N LEU A 90 -37.67 -40.23 -43.14
CA LEU A 90 -37.69 -40.32 -41.68
C LEU A 90 -39.08 -40.73 -41.20
N SER A 91 -39.13 -41.69 -40.27
CA SER A 91 -40.37 -42.07 -39.59
C SER A 91 -40.81 -40.99 -38.60
N ASP A 92 -42.11 -40.94 -38.31
CA ASP A 92 -42.67 -40.03 -37.31
C ASP A 92 -42.06 -40.26 -35.91
N ASP A 93 -41.69 -41.51 -35.58
CA ASP A 93 -40.98 -41.83 -34.33
C ASP A 93 -39.60 -41.14 -34.25
N ASN A 94 -38.87 -41.06 -35.36
CA ASN A 94 -37.58 -40.36 -35.39
C ASN A 94 -37.78 -38.85 -35.19
N ILE A 95 -38.81 -38.26 -35.80
CA ILE A 95 -39.14 -36.85 -35.64
C ILE A 95 -39.61 -36.54 -34.21
N PHE A 96 -40.40 -37.43 -33.61
CA PHE A 96 -40.83 -37.30 -32.24
C PHE A 96 -39.65 -37.33 -31.26
N GLN A 97 -38.70 -38.25 -31.44
CA GLN A 97 -37.49 -38.33 -30.62
C GLN A 97 -36.63 -37.07 -30.74
N VAL A 98 -36.41 -36.58 -31.97
CA VAL A 98 -35.65 -35.34 -32.20
C VAL A 98 -36.36 -34.13 -31.56
N SER A 99 -37.68 -34.03 -31.72
CA SER A 99 -38.48 -32.95 -31.13
C SER A 99 -38.42 -32.95 -29.60
N THR A 100 -38.55 -34.13 -29.00
CA THR A 100 -38.42 -34.31 -27.54
C THR A 100 -37.03 -33.92 -27.06
N MET A 101 -35.98 -34.33 -27.76
CA MET A 101 -34.61 -33.94 -27.43
C MET A 101 -34.40 -32.43 -27.53
N MET A 102 -34.87 -31.80 -28.61
CA MET A 102 -34.79 -30.33 -28.79
C MET A 102 -35.54 -29.59 -27.69
N GLN A 103 -36.72 -30.07 -27.28
CA GLN A 103 -37.49 -29.49 -26.18
C GLN A 103 -36.72 -29.59 -24.85
N CYS A 104 -36.17 -30.76 -24.53
CA CYS A 104 -35.35 -30.97 -23.33
C CYS A 104 -34.10 -30.06 -23.33
N MET A 105 -33.41 -29.96 -24.46
CA MET A 105 -32.27 -29.06 -24.62
C MET A 105 -32.67 -27.59 -24.46
N GLY A 106 -33.79 -27.17 -25.04
CA GLY A 106 -34.33 -25.82 -24.90
C GLY A 106 -34.63 -25.45 -23.45
N GLN A 107 -35.29 -26.34 -22.70
CA GLN A 107 -35.58 -26.13 -21.28
C GLN A 107 -34.31 -26.04 -20.42
N ASN A 108 -33.31 -26.88 -20.69
CA ASN A 108 -32.04 -26.83 -19.97
C ASN A 108 -31.25 -25.55 -20.29
N ASN A 109 -31.28 -25.10 -21.54
CA ASN A 109 -30.64 -23.85 -21.95
C ASN A 109 -31.27 -22.64 -21.26
N LEU A 110 -32.61 -22.57 -21.18
CA LEU A 110 -33.31 -21.51 -20.45
C LEU A 110 -32.91 -21.49 -18.96
N LYS A 111 -32.95 -22.64 -18.29
CA LYS A 111 -32.51 -22.74 -16.88
C LYS A 111 -31.06 -22.31 -16.67
N MET A 112 -30.18 -22.61 -17.62
CA MET A 112 -28.79 -22.20 -17.53
C MET A 112 -28.61 -20.72 -17.81
N GLN A 113 -29.38 -20.16 -18.74
CA GLN A 113 -29.42 -18.72 -19.01
C GLN A 113 -29.85 -17.95 -17.76
N ASP A 114 -30.93 -18.36 -17.09
CA ASP A 114 -31.40 -17.74 -15.85
C ASP A 114 -30.29 -17.73 -14.78
N ARG A 115 -29.61 -18.87 -14.58
CA ARG A 115 -28.48 -18.97 -13.63
C ARG A 115 -27.32 -18.04 -13.98
N LEU A 116 -26.99 -17.93 -15.26
CA LEU A 116 -25.92 -17.04 -15.73
C LEU A 116 -26.32 -15.58 -15.54
N GLU A 117 -27.57 -15.23 -15.79
CA GLU A 117 -28.09 -13.88 -15.59
C GLU A 117 -28.10 -13.48 -14.11
N ASP A 118 -28.48 -14.39 -13.22
CA ASP A 118 -28.35 -14.23 -11.77
C ASP A 118 -26.90 -14.00 -11.34
N MET A 119 -25.97 -14.81 -11.87
CA MET A 119 -24.53 -14.65 -11.60
C MET A 119 -24.00 -13.29 -12.09
N ILE A 120 -24.37 -12.87 -13.30
CA ILE A 120 -23.99 -11.57 -13.85
C ILE A 120 -24.53 -10.44 -12.96
N THR A 121 -25.79 -10.53 -12.55
CA THR A 121 -26.42 -9.53 -11.68
C THR A 121 -25.73 -9.45 -10.33
N ARG A 122 -25.39 -10.59 -9.72
CA ARG A 122 -24.62 -10.65 -8.48
C ARG A 122 -23.23 -10.03 -8.63
N LEU A 123 -22.52 -10.36 -9.71
CA LEU A 123 -21.18 -9.82 -9.98
C LEU A 123 -21.23 -8.30 -10.20
N LYS A 124 -22.22 -7.79 -10.94
CA LYS A 124 -22.42 -6.34 -11.10
C LYS A 124 -22.62 -5.66 -9.74
N ARG A 125 -23.50 -6.19 -8.89
CA ARG A 125 -23.75 -5.65 -7.54
C ARG A 125 -22.47 -5.64 -6.69
N GLN A 126 -21.72 -6.75 -6.68
CA GLN A 126 -20.45 -6.83 -5.95
C GLN A 126 -19.42 -5.83 -6.47
N ASN A 127 -19.34 -5.64 -7.78
CA ASN A 127 -18.41 -4.70 -8.38
C ASN A 127 -18.77 -3.25 -8.05
N THR A 128 -20.06 -2.89 -8.10
CA THR A 128 -20.53 -1.56 -7.68
C THR A 128 -20.23 -1.30 -6.21
N GLN A 129 -20.49 -2.28 -5.33
CA GLN A 129 -20.19 -2.15 -3.90
C GLN A 129 -18.69 -1.98 -3.66
N LYS A 130 -17.86 -2.79 -4.33
CA LYS A 130 -16.40 -2.67 -4.24
C LYS A 130 -15.91 -1.29 -4.70
N HIS A 131 -16.49 -0.77 -5.77
CA HIS A 131 -16.17 0.57 -6.26
C HIS A 131 -16.52 1.66 -5.25
N GLN A 132 -17.72 1.60 -4.64
CA GLN A 132 -18.14 2.53 -3.58
C GLN A 132 -17.17 2.49 -2.39
N ASN A 133 -16.84 1.29 -1.89
CA ASN A 133 -15.90 1.15 -0.78
C ASN A 133 -14.53 1.77 -1.09
N TYR A 134 -14.02 1.62 -2.32
CA TYR A 134 -12.77 2.26 -2.70
C TYR A 134 -12.88 3.78 -2.80
N MET A 135 -14.00 4.31 -3.26
CA MET A 135 -14.23 5.76 -3.27
C MET A 135 -14.26 6.33 -1.84
N GLU A 136 -14.97 5.67 -0.93
CA GLU A 136 -15.00 6.06 0.48
C GLU A 136 -13.61 5.99 1.13
N LEU A 137 -12.85 4.94 0.84
CA LEU A 137 -11.47 4.80 1.32
C LEU A 137 -10.57 5.92 0.78
N ALA A 138 -10.66 6.23 -0.50
CA ALA A 138 -9.89 7.32 -1.12
C ALA A 138 -10.22 8.67 -0.46
N GLN A 139 -11.50 8.98 -0.26
CA GLN A 139 -11.93 10.19 0.43
C GLN A 139 -11.40 10.27 1.87
N SER A 140 -11.44 9.16 2.61
CA SER A 140 -10.88 9.08 3.96
C SER A 140 -9.37 9.32 3.97
N MET A 141 -8.65 8.73 3.01
CA MET A 141 -7.20 8.96 2.83
C MET A 141 -6.89 10.41 2.49
N ASP A 142 -7.69 11.07 1.66
CA ASP A 142 -7.51 12.49 1.33
C ASP A 142 -7.68 13.38 2.56
N VAL A 143 -8.71 13.13 3.39
CA VAL A 143 -8.91 13.87 4.65
C VAL A 143 -7.74 13.67 5.60
N MET A 144 -7.28 12.42 5.77
CA MET A 144 -6.09 12.14 6.59
C MET A 144 -4.85 12.83 6.03
N GLY A 145 -4.66 12.80 4.71
CA GLY A 145 -3.56 13.49 4.02
C GLY A 145 -3.54 14.99 4.31
N GLN A 146 -4.70 15.65 4.24
CA GLN A 146 -4.84 17.07 4.58
C GLN A 146 -4.53 17.34 6.06
N MET A 147 -5.00 16.49 6.97
CA MET A 147 -4.68 16.62 8.39
C MET A 147 -3.18 16.52 8.66
N TYR A 148 -2.50 15.56 8.03
CA TYR A 148 -1.05 15.41 8.15
C TYR A 148 -0.31 16.60 7.53
N ALA A 149 -0.72 17.08 6.36
CA ALA A 149 -0.14 18.27 5.74
C ALA A 149 -0.25 19.50 6.67
N ASN A 150 -1.43 19.76 7.22
CA ASN A 150 -1.64 20.86 8.17
C ASN A 150 -0.77 20.71 9.43
N LYS A 151 -0.59 19.48 9.92
CA LYS A 151 0.27 19.22 11.09
C LYS A 151 1.75 19.46 10.78
N VAL A 152 2.21 19.07 9.59
CA VAL A 152 3.57 19.35 9.12
C VAL A 152 3.78 20.86 9.00
N ASP A 153 2.87 21.58 8.34
CA ASP A 153 2.95 23.04 8.20
C ASP A 153 3.04 23.74 9.55
N TRP A 154 2.23 23.31 10.54
CA TRP A 154 2.29 23.85 11.90
C TRP A 154 3.64 23.57 12.58
N LEU A 155 4.18 22.35 12.45
CA LEU A 155 5.49 22.00 13.02
C LEU A 155 6.62 22.78 12.35
N GLU A 156 6.57 22.99 11.03
CA GLU A 156 7.54 23.80 10.30
C GLU A 156 7.55 25.26 10.78
N GLN A 157 6.36 25.82 11.04
CA GLN A 157 6.25 27.16 11.64
C GLN A 157 6.86 27.20 13.05
N GLN A 158 6.57 26.21 13.90
CA GLN A 158 7.16 26.11 15.24
C GLN A 158 8.70 26.04 15.18
N VAL A 159 9.25 25.22 14.28
CA VAL A 159 10.70 25.10 14.07
C VAL A 159 11.29 26.43 13.62
N ARG A 160 10.62 27.18 12.74
CA ARG A 160 11.08 28.50 12.30
C ARG A 160 11.15 29.49 13.48
N VAL A 161 10.10 29.57 14.28
CA VAL A 161 10.05 30.42 15.48
C VAL A 161 11.17 30.04 16.46
N LEU A 162 11.38 28.74 16.70
CA LEU A 162 12.47 28.25 17.55
C LEU A 162 13.85 28.64 17.01
N LYS A 163 14.08 28.53 15.69
CA LYS A 163 15.33 28.96 15.06
C LYS A 163 15.57 30.46 15.22
N GLU A 164 14.56 31.29 15.01
CA GLU A 164 14.65 32.74 15.22
C GLU A 164 14.96 33.07 16.68
N ARG A 165 14.34 32.36 17.61
CA ARG A 165 14.56 32.55 19.06
C ARG A 165 15.98 32.15 19.45
N VAL A 166 16.49 31.03 18.95
CA VAL A 166 17.89 30.60 19.14
C VAL A 166 18.85 31.63 18.55
N ALA A 167 18.64 32.08 17.32
CA ALA A 167 19.48 33.10 16.70
C ALA A 167 19.47 34.42 17.49
N SER A 168 18.32 34.83 18.04
CA SER A 168 18.22 35.99 18.93
C SER A 168 19.01 35.81 20.22
N VAL A 169 18.93 34.63 20.85
CA VAL A 169 19.70 34.31 22.06
C VAL A 169 21.20 34.29 21.76
N GLU A 170 21.63 33.70 20.63
CA GLU A 170 23.03 33.72 20.20
C GLU A 170 23.54 35.14 19.93
N ALA A 171 22.70 36.00 19.34
CA ALA A 171 23.02 37.41 19.12
C ALA A 171 23.12 38.18 20.45
N GLN A 172 22.25 37.90 21.42
CA GLN A 172 22.29 38.49 22.77
C GLN A 172 23.38 37.88 23.68
N GLY A 173 23.86 36.67 23.41
CA GLY A 173 24.99 36.07 24.11
C GLY A 173 26.33 36.69 23.76
N ARG A 174 26.47 37.32 22.58
CA ARG A 174 27.68 38.03 22.16
C ARG A 174 28.02 39.26 23.03
N PRO A 175 27.08 40.17 23.39
CA PRO A 175 27.40 41.31 24.26
C PRO A 175 27.84 40.89 25.66
N PHE A 176 27.35 39.76 26.19
CA PHE A 176 27.80 39.24 27.50
C PHE A 176 29.25 38.74 27.49
N GLN A 177 29.70 38.12 26.39
CA GLN A 177 31.11 37.75 26.25
C GLN A 177 32.04 38.96 26.11
N SER A 178 31.61 40.00 25.37
CA SER A 178 32.40 41.24 25.26
C SER A 178 32.46 42.03 26.57
N GLN A 179 31.38 42.01 27.37
CA GLN A 179 31.34 42.68 28.68
C GLN A 179 32.28 41.99 29.67
N LYS A 180 32.23 40.65 29.75
CA LYS A 180 33.13 39.88 30.61
C LYS A 180 34.61 40.08 30.24
N GLN A 181 34.94 40.14 28.96
CA GLN A 181 36.30 40.45 28.51
C GLN A 181 36.75 41.87 28.87
N LEU A 182 35.83 42.84 28.93
CA LEU A 182 36.12 44.20 29.40
C LEU A 182 36.34 44.21 30.92
N ASP A 183 35.49 43.52 31.68
CA ASP A 183 35.61 43.43 33.13
C ASP A 183 36.91 42.72 33.55
N ASP A 184 37.26 41.59 32.91
CA ASP A 184 38.53 40.89 33.14
C ASP A 184 39.75 41.79 32.82
N ARG A 185 39.65 42.61 31.77
CA ARG A 185 40.72 43.58 31.42
C ARG A 185 40.81 44.71 32.44
N ILE A 186 39.68 45.23 32.91
CA ILE A 186 39.64 46.29 33.93
C ILE A 186 40.24 45.75 35.24
N GLU A 187 39.87 44.55 35.65
CA GLU A 187 40.41 43.92 36.87
C GLU A 187 41.93 43.71 36.76
N HIS A 188 42.42 43.24 35.61
CA HIS A 188 43.85 43.11 35.36
C HIS A 188 44.59 44.46 35.43
N TYR A 189 44.01 45.52 34.86
CA TYR A 189 44.60 46.86 34.92
C TYR A 189 44.61 47.44 36.34
N SER A 190 43.54 47.23 37.11
CA SER A 190 43.46 47.65 38.51
C SER A 190 44.55 46.97 39.35
N ARG A 191 44.70 45.64 39.22
CA ARG A 191 45.72 44.87 39.93
C ARG A 191 47.15 45.31 39.57
N TYR A 192 47.39 45.61 38.30
CA TYR A 192 48.68 46.14 37.83
C TYR A 192 49.00 47.52 38.44
N LEU A 193 48.00 48.41 38.53
CA LEU A 193 48.18 49.74 39.12
C LEU A 193 48.41 49.67 40.63
N GLU A 194 47.70 48.79 41.33
CA GLU A 194 47.91 48.52 42.76
C GLU A 194 49.32 47.98 43.03
N GLU A 195 49.77 46.99 42.25
CA GLU A 195 51.13 46.43 42.39
C GLU A 195 52.21 47.49 42.12
N LYS A 196 51.99 48.37 41.13
CA LYS A 196 52.90 49.47 40.83
C LYS A 196 52.93 50.50 41.97
N ALA A 197 51.78 50.88 42.51
CA ALA A 197 51.68 51.80 43.63
C ALA A 197 52.34 51.22 44.89
N GLN A 198 52.16 49.92 45.15
CA GLN A 198 52.78 49.22 46.26
C GLN A 198 54.31 49.20 46.12
N LYS A 199 54.85 48.89 44.95
CA LYS A 199 56.29 48.95 44.69
C LYS A 199 56.86 50.34 44.88
N GLU A 200 56.19 51.38 44.38
CA GLU A 200 56.62 52.77 44.58
C GLU A 200 56.60 53.17 46.06
N PHE A 201 55.62 52.66 46.83
CA PHE A 201 55.53 52.86 48.27
C PHE A 201 56.67 52.15 49.01
N ASP A 202 56.92 50.88 48.70
CA ASP A 202 57.98 50.07 49.31
C ASP A 202 59.37 50.65 49.00
N GLU A 203 59.63 51.05 47.76
CA GLU A 203 60.87 51.74 47.38
C GLU A 203 61.05 53.06 48.13
N ARG A 204 59.96 53.81 48.36
CA ARG A 204 59.99 55.03 49.15
C ARG A 204 60.25 54.75 50.62
N ALA A 205 59.63 53.71 51.18
CA ALA A 205 59.86 53.26 52.55
C ALA A 205 61.32 52.82 52.75
N GLU A 206 61.90 52.06 51.82
CA GLU A 206 63.32 51.68 51.87
C GLU A 206 64.27 52.88 51.77
N ARG A 207 63.95 53.89 50.94
CA ARG A 207 64.73 55.13 50.89
C ARG A 207 64.71 55.87 52.23
N VAL A 208 63.53 55.97 52.86
CA VAL A 208 63.39 56.57 54.19
C VAL A 208 64.14 55.76 55.24
N ASN A 209 64.05 54.43 55.21
CA ASN A 209 64.69 53.57 56.19
C ASN A 209 66.23 53.65 56.10
N ARG A 210 66.78 53.67 54.87
CA ARG A 210 68.22 53.92 54.64
C ARG A 210 68.67 55.27 55.19
N TYR A 211 67.90 56.33 54.94
CA TYR A 211 68.19 57.65 55.47
C TYR A 211 68.16 57.68 57.01
N CYS A 212 67.18 57.02 57.63
CA CYS A 212 67.09 56.90 59.09
C CYS A 212 68.25 56.10 59.69
N GLU A 213 68.70 55.02 59.05
CA GLU A 213 69.87 54.25 59.47
C GLU A 213 71.19 55.02 59.33
N GLU A 214 71.38 55.78 58.26
CA GLU A 214 72.52 56.69 58.11
C GLU A 214 72.53 57.76 59.22
N MET A 215 71.34 58.31 59.54
CA MET A 215 71.18 59.28 60.63
C MET A 215 71.38 58.68 62.02
N ARG A 216 71.19 57.35 62.19
CA ARG A 216 71.53 56.60 63.41
C ARG A 216 73.04 56.36 63.51
N LYS A 217 73.69 55.95 62.42
CA LYS A 217 75.15 55.71 62.38
C LYS A 217 75.98 56.98 62.59
N ASN A 218 75.53 58.12 62.07
CA ASN A 218 76.21 59.41 62.25
C ASN A 218 76.05 60.04 63.64
N ARG A 219 75.25 59.46 64.54
CA ARG A 219 74.95 60.07 65.84
C ARG A 219 75.64 59.44 67.06
N GLY A 220 76.47 58.40 66.89
CA GLY A 220 77.34 57.89 67.96
C GLY A 220 76.67 57.74 69.33
N TYR A 221 75.56 57.01 69.40
CA TYR A 221 74.86 56.71 70.65
C TYR A 221 75.12 55.26 71.06
N ASP A 222 76.12 55.07 71.92
CA ASP A 222 76.12 54.01 72.93
C ASP A 222 75.14 54.44 74.02
N GLY A 223 74.12 53.63 74.28
CA GLY A 223 73.11 53.94 75.30
C GLY A 223 72.17 52.79 75.53
N GLN A 224 72.39 52.09 76.65
CA GLN A 224 71.50 51.12 77.27
C GLN A 224 70.12 51.73 77.62
N GLU A 225 69.23 50.81 78.02
CA GLU A 225 67.94 51.02 78.72
C GLU A 225 66.73 51.21 77.81
N GLN A 226 65.56 50.61 78.06
CA GLN A 226 65.07 49.81 79.18
C GLN A 226 63.82 49.05 78.71
N MET A 227 63.48 47.99 79.43
CA MET A 227 62.18 47.32 79.38
C MET A 227 61.04 48.31 79.63
N VAL A 228 59.99 48.24 78.81
CA VAL A 228 58.61 48.45 79.25
C VAL A 228 57.80 47.29 78.67
N GLN A 229 57.48 46.35 79.56
CA GLN A 229 56.32 45.50 79.44
C GLN A 229 55.11 46.41 79.62
N ASP A 230 54.19 46.43 78.67
CA ASP A 230 52.80 46.70 78.96
C ASP A 230 51.94 45.79 78.08
N GLU A 231 51.11 45.04 78.80
CA GLU A 231 50.04 44.17 78.34
C GLU A 231 48.97 44.98 77.60
N ASP A 232 48.32 44.35 76.62
CA ASP A 232 46.86 44.40 76.37
C ASP A 232 46.58 43.81 74.97
N ASN A 233 46.05 42.58 74.91
CA ASN A 233 44.62 42.30 74.77
C ASN A 233 44.01 42.86 73.48
N ALA A 234 43.76 41.98 72.51
CA ALA A 234 42.42 41.75 71.97
C ALA A 234 42.50 40.66 70.89
N ASP A 235 42.24 39.43 71.33
CA ASP A 235 41.62 38.42 70.48
C ASP A 235 40.31 39.00 69.94
N GLY A 236 40.18 38.98 68.62
CA GLY A 236 38.99 39.39 67.89
C GLY A 236 38.75 38.40 66.77
N GLU A 237 38.48 37.15 67.14
CA GLU A 237 37.71 36.22 66.32
C GLU A 237 36.39 36.93 65.94
N TRP A 238 36.19 37.19 64.65
CA TRP A 238 34.84 37.38 64.13
C TRP A 238 34.50 36.19 63.27
N GLU A 239 33.47 35.53 63.76
CA GLU A 239 32.85 34.30 63.30
C GLU A 239 32.42 34.38 61.84
N GLU A 240 32.51 33.21 61.21
CA GLU A 240 31.81 32.83 60.00
C GLU A 240 30.29 32.99 60.19
N ASP A 241 29.71 34.08 59.69
CA ASP A 241 28.26 34.14 59.49
C ASP A 241 27.88 33.38 58.22
N ASN A 242 27.57 32.10 58.47
CA ASN A 242 26.69 31.25 57.67
C ASN A 242 25.39 32.00 57.30
N ILE A 243 25.31 32.50 56.06
CA ILE A 243 24.01 32.83 55.46
C ILE A 243 23.34 31.51 55.09
N LYS A 244 22.40 31.14 55.97
CA LYS A 244 21.45 30.04 55.84
C LYS A 244 20.72 30.07 54.50
N GLU A 245 20.67 28.88 53.90
CA GLU A 245 19.57 28.45 53.05
C GLU A 245 18.24 28.71 53.77
N ASP A 246 17.45 29.65 53.26
CA ASP A 246 16.00 29.60 53.42
C ASP A 246 15.40 29.22 52.08
N GLY A 247 14.95 27.97 52.03
CA GLY A 247 14.05 27.50 51.00
C GLY A 247 12.77 28.33 51.00
N LEU A 248 12.43 28.88 49.84
CA LEU A 248 11.08 29.33 49.55
C LEU A 248 10.45 28.42 48.49
N MET A 249 9.88 27.34 48.99
CA MET A 249 8.72 26.68 48.39
C MET A 249 7.53 27.65 48.38
N LYS A 250 7.22 28.22 47.22
CA LYS A 250 5.86 28.60 46.76
C LYS A 250 5.93 28.52 45.22
N GLY A 251 5.35 27.53 44.56
CA GLY A 251 3.93 27.23 44.59
C GLY A 251 3.20 28.22 43.69
N LEU A 252 3.29 28.01 42.37
CA LEU A 252 2.31 28.33 41.32
C LEU A 252 2.76 27.66 40.00
#